data_AF-E3Q0D5-F1
#
_entry.id   AF-E3Q0D5-F1
#
_cell.length_a   1.000
_cell.length_b   1.000
_cell.length_c   1.000
_cell.angle_alpha   90.00
_cell.angle_beta   90.00
_cell.angle_gamma   90.00
#
_symmetry.space_group_name_H-M   'P 1'
#
loop_
_entity.id
_entity.type
_entity.pdbx_description
1 polymer ?
#
loop_
_entity_poly.entity_id
_entity_poly.type
_entity_poly.pdbx_seq_one_letter_code
_entity_poly.pdbx_strand_id
1 'polypeptide(L)'
;TNCYTGNEWNSTICTDGATCAANCALDGASYSSTYGITASGNSLKLNFVTKGDNTNVGSRTYLMASETKYQMFKLLNQEFTFDVDVSNLPCGLNGAL
;
A
#
# COMPACT_ATOMS: atom_id res chain seq x y z
N THR A 1 17.13 -7.20 12.40
CA THR A 1 16.06 -7.83 13.21
C THR A 1 14.77 -7.12 12.96
N ASN A 2 13.65 -7.84 12.86
CA ASN A 2 12.36 -7.22 12.62
C ASN A 2 11.82 -6.53 13.89
N CYS A 3 11.32 -5.31 13.72
CA CYS A 3 10.55 -4.63 14.76
C CYS A 3 9.13 -5.18 14.89
N TYR A 4 8.57 -5.70 13.79
CA TYR A 4 7.22 -6.23 13.71
C TYR A 4 7.21 -7.49 12.84
N THR A 5 6.46 -8.53 13.22
CA THR A 5 6.32 -9.76 12.43
C THR A 5 4.92 -10.33 12.59
N GLY A 6 4.24 -10.57 11.47
CA GLY A 6 2.86 -11.06 11.45
C GLY A 6 1.90 -10.06 12.09
N ASN A 7 1.57 -10.29 13.36
CA ASN A 7 0.65 -9.51 14.19
C ASN A 7 1.28 -8.99 15.49
N GLU A 8 2.59 -9.11 15.68
CA GLU A 8 3.26 -8.78 16.95
C GLU A 8 4.48 -7.87 16.77
N TRP A 9 4.67 -6.98 17.75
CA TRP A 9 5.87 -6.15 17.90
C TRP A 9 6.93 -6.87 18.72
N ASN A 10 8.19 -6.65 18.36
CA ASN A 10 9.32 -7.12 19.16
C ASN A 10 9.46 -6.24 20.43
N SER A 11 9.01 -6.76 21.57
CA SER A 11 9.00 -6.02 22.85
C SER A 11 10.38 -5.63 23.39
N THR A 12 11.47 -6.21 22.88
CA THR A 12 12.83 -5.81 23.27
C THR A 12 13.32 -4.57 22.50
N ILE A 13 12.78 -4.34 21.30
CA ILE A 13 13.11 -3.17 20.46
C ILE A 13 12.06 -2.06 20.67
N CYS A 14 10.79 -2.47 20.75
CA CYS A 14 9.61 -1.62 20.84
C CYS A 14 8.94 -1.76 22.21
N THR A 15 9.56 -1.18 23.24
CA THR A 15 9.01 -1.14 24.62
C THR A 15 7.88 -0.13 24.77
N ASP A 16 7.91 0.93 23.98
CA ASP A 16 6.88 1.97 23.86
C ASP A 16 6.94 2.57 22.45
N GLY A 17 5.97 3.43 22.12
CA GLY A 17 5.85 4.01 20.78
C GLY A 17 7.02 4.92 20.37
N ALA A 18 7.55 5.73 21.29
CA ALA A 18 8.63 6.67 20.99
C ALA A 18 9.96 5.92 20.80
N THR A 19 10.23 4.96 21.67
CA THR A 19 11.39 4.07 21.58
C THR A 19 11.34 3.24 20.30
N CYS A 20 10.17 2.69 19.95
CA CYS A 20 10.01 1.93 18.71
C CYS A 20 10.25 2.80 17.47
N ALA A 21 9.68 4.01 17.41
CA ALA A 21 9.88 4.92 16.29
C ALA A 21 11.33 5.37 16.13
N ALA A 22 12.09 5.50 17.23
CA ALA A 22 13.50 5.85 17.19
C ALA A 22 14.40 4.68 16.75
N ASN A 23 14.02 3.44 17.10
CA ASN A 23 14.83 2.24 16.86
C ASN A 23 14.49 1.48 15.57
N CYS A 24 13.39 1.81 14.91
CA CYS A 24 12.87 1.12 13.74
C CYS A 24 12.83 2.03 12.52
N ALA A 25 12.91 1.43 11.33
CA ALA A 25 12.82 2.14 10.07
C ALA A 25 11.79 1.49 9.15
N LEU A 26 11.19 2.31 8.29
CA LEU A 26 10.48 1.85 7.11
C LEU A 26 11.48 1.76 5.96
N ASP A 27 11.43 0.68 5.20
CA ASP A 27 12.31 0.44 4.06
C ASP A 27 11.54 0.50 2.74
N GLY A 28 12.25 0.39 1.62
CA GLY A 28 11.70 0.38 0.28
C GLY A 28 10.76 -0.81 0.00
N ALA A 29 10.00 -0.68 -1.09
CA ALA A 29 9.01 -1.66 -1.51
C ALA A 29 9.28 -2.14 -2.94
N SER A 30 9.38 -3.46 -3.13
CA SER A 30 9.37 -4.09 -4.44
C SER A 30 7.93 -4.26 -4.94
N TYR A 31 7.36 -3.18 -5.49
CA TYR A 31 5.94 -3.06 -5.85
C TYR A 31 5.39 -4.25 -6.65
N SER A 32 6.07 -4.67 -7.72
CA SER A 32 5.57 -5.75 -8.58
C SER A 32 5.72 -7.13 -7.93
N SER A 33 6.93 -7.50 -7.51
CA SER A 33 7.21 -8.86 -7.03
C SER A 33 6.64 -9.17 -5.64
N THR A 34 6.58 -8.19 -4.75
CA THR A 34 6.09 -8.38 -3.38
C THR A 34 4.60 -8.07 -3.26
N TYR A 35 4.14 -6.99 -3.91
CA TYR A 35 2.78 -6.48 -3.71
C TYR A 35 1.87 -6.66 -4.92
N GLY A 36 2.37 -7.08 -6.08
CA GLY A 36 1.57 -7.26 -7.29
C GLY A 36 0.98 -5.96 -7.83
N ILE A 37 1.71 -4.86 -7.64
CA ILE A 37 1.33 -3.51 -8.09
C ILE A 37 2.12 -3.18 -9.34
N THR A 38 1.42 -2.80 -10.41
CA THR A 38 2.04 -2.31 -11.65
C THR A 38 1.29 -1.09 -12.18
N ALA A 39 2.02 -0.14 -12.74
CA ALA A 39 1.46 1.03 -13.43
C ALA A 39 1.94 1.07 -14.88
N SER A 40 1.08 1.52 -15.79
CA SER A 40 1.42 1.73 -17.20
C SER A 40 0.60 2.89 -17.76
N GLY A 41 1.26 3.95 -18.22
CA GLY A 41 0.58 5.17 -18.66
C GLY A 41 -0.30 5.76 -17.55
N ASN A 42 -1.61 5.80 -17.78
CA ASN A 42 -2.63 6.29 -16.85
C ASN A 42 -3.35 5.18 -16.05
N SER A 43 -2.88 3.92 -16.14
CA SER A 43 -3.50 2.77 -15.47
C SER A 43 -2.69 2.28 -14.26
N LEU A 44 -3.39 1.88 -13.21
CA LEU A 44 -2.86 1.20 -12.02
C LEU A 44 -3.56 -0.15 -11.86
N LYS A 45 -2.79 -1.22 -11.77
CA LYS A 45 -3.30 -2.58 -11.52
C LYS A 45 -2.82 -3.08 -10.17
N LEU A 46 -3.76 -3.60 -9.37
CA LEU A 46 -3.53 -4.14 -8.03
C LEU A 46 -3.97 -5.61 -7.99
N ASN A 47 -3.03 -6.54 -7.84
CA ASN A 47 -3.36 -7.95 -7.65
C ASN A 47 -3.79 -8.22 -6.20
N PHE A 48 -4.73 -9.14 -5.99
CA PHE A 48 -5.21 -9.46 -4.66
C PHE A 48 -4.23 -10.32 -3.87
N VAL A 49 -3.74 -11.44 -4.41
CA VAL A 49 -2.75 -12.29 -3.73
C VAL A 49 -1.46 -12.31 -4.54
N THR A 50 -0.35 -11.95 -3.90
CA THR A 50 0.99 -12.00 -4.48
C THR A 50 1.88 -12.90 -3.64
N LYS A 51 2.46 -13.92 -4.26
CA LYS A 51 3.34 -14.89 -3.59
C LYS A 51 4.79 -14.56 -3.93
N GLY A 52 5.58 -14.23 -2.91
CA GLY A 52 7.04 -14.12 -2.98
C GLY A 52 7.66 -14.84 -1.78
N ASP A 53 8.68 -14.25 -1.15
CA ASP A 53 9.26 -14.76 0.09
C ASP A 53 8.21 -14.87 1.21
N ASN A 54 7.19 -14.01 1.17
CA ASN A 54 5.98 -14.09 1.97
C ASN A 54 4.74 -13.99 1.06
N THR A 55 3.57 -14.35 1.58
CA THR A 55 2.29 -14.12 0.89
C THR A 55 1.74 -12.75 1.29
N ASN A 56 1.59 -11.86 0.31
CA ASN A 56 0.93 -10.57 0.47
C ASN A 56 -0.53 -10.65 0.02
N VAL A 57 -1.43 -9.96 0.75
CA VAL A 57 -2.86 -9.89 0.45
C VAL A 57 -3.30 -8.43 0.37
N GLY A 58 -3.66 -8.00 -0.84
CA GLY A 58 -4.12 -6.64 -1.14
C GLY A 58 -3.01 -5.59 -1.12
N SER A 59 -3.41 -4.34 -1.30
CA SER A 59 -2.54 -3.18 -1.15
C SER A 59 -3.37 -1.92 -0.89
N ARG A 60 -2.72 -0.88 -0.38
CA ARG A 60 -3.27 0.48 -0.30
C ARG A 60 -2.21 1.45 -0.79
N THR A 61 -2.58 2.25 -1.78
CA THR A 61 -1.67 3.18 -2.46
C THR A 61 -2.21 4.60 -2.42
N TYR A 62 -1.33 5.59 -2.50
CA TYR A 62 -1.69 7.01 -2.57
C TYR A 62 -1.10 7.62 -3.84
N LEU A 63 -1.84 8.51 -4.49
CA LEU A 63 -1.32 9.26 -5.64
C LEU A 63 -0.37 10.36 -5.15
N MET A 64 0.83 10.39 -5.70
CA MET A 64 1.89 11.34 -5.35
C MET A 64 1.97 12.47 -6.39
N ALA A 65 2.21 13.70 -5.93
CA ALA A 65 2.54 14.85 -6.79
C ALA A 65 4.06 14.97 -7.04
N SER A 66 4.87 14.48 -6.09
CA SER A 66 6.32 14.38 -6.18
C SER A 66 6.79 13.22 -5.30
N GLU A 67 8.09 12.93 -5.25
CA GLU A 67 8.65 11.86 -4.39
C GLU A 67 8.35 12.06 -2.89
N THR A 68 8.03 13.28 -2.46
CA THR A 68 7.86 13.63 -1.03
C THR A 68 6.49 14.21 -0.68
N LYS A 69 5.58 14.35 -1.64
CA LYS A 69 4.26 14.97 -1.43
C LYS A 69 3.14 14.23 -2.13
N TYR A 70 2.02 14.05 -1.44
CA TYR A 70 0.77 13.54 -2.02
C TYR A 70 0.14 14.56 -2.98
N GLN A 71 -0.57 14.05 -4.00
CA GLN A 71 -1.42 14.87 -4.83
C GLN A 71 -2.67 15.29 -4.04
N MET A 72 -2.84 16.59 -3.86
CA MET A 72 -4.01 17.15 -3.18
C MET A 72 -5.11 17.48 -4.19
N PHE A 73 -6.33 17.03 -3.91
CA PHE A 73 -7.52 17.33 -4.71
C PHE A 73 -8.44 18.29 -3.95
N LYS A 74 -8.89 19.37 -4.61
CA LYS A 74 -9.90 20.30 -4.08
C LYS A 74 -11.20 20.11 -4.86
N LEU A 75 -12.03 19.19 -4.39
CA LEU A 75 -13.16 18.67 -5.16
C LEU A 75 -14.43 19.53 -5.11
N LEU A 76 -14.48 20.57 -4.25
CA LEU A 76 -15.65 21.42 -4.14
C LEU A 76 -15.95 22.12 -5.48
N ASN A 77 -17.17 21.93 -5.99
CA ASN A 77 -17.63 22.42 -7.29
C ASN A 77 -16.79 21.92 -8.48
N GLN A 78 -16.22 20.72 -8.36
CA GLN A 78 -15.45 20.04 -9.41
C GLN A 78 -15.96 18.59 -9.58
N GLU A 79 -15.55 17.96 -10.68
CA GLU A 79 -15.80 16.54 -10.95
C GLU A 79 -14.50 15.74 -10.81
N PHE A 80 -14.62 14.49 -10.35
CA PHE A 80 -13.53 13.51 -10.36
C PHE A 80 -14.02 12.28 -11.11
N THR A 81 -13.32 11.93 -12.20
CA THR A 81 -13.69 10.80 -13.06
C THR A 81 -12.54 9.81 -13.19
N PHE A 82 -12.87 8.54 -13.30
CA PHE A 82 -11.92 7.46 -13.50
C PHE A 82 -12.63 6.27 -14.16
N ASP A 83 -11.86 5.52 -14.96
CA ASP A 83 -12.30 4.24 -15.51
C ASP A 83 -11.84 3.12 -14.58
N VAL A 84 -12.68 2.07 -14.43
CA VAL A 84 -12.36 0.91 -13.60
C VAL A 84 -12.81 -0.38 -14.26
N ASP A 85 -11.93 -1.38 -14.26
CA ASP A 85 -12.25 -2.76 -14.63
C ASP A 85 -12.44 -3.60 -13.37
N VAL A 86 -13.69 -3.95 -13.07
CA VAL A 86 -14.07 -4.83 -11.96
C VAL A 86 -14.42 -6.25 -12.40
N SER A 87 -14.19 -6.60 -13.68
CA SER A 87 -14.56 -7.92 -14.23
C SER A 87 -13.87 -9.09 -13.53
N ASN A 88 -12.73 -8.84 -12.89
CA ASN A 88 -11.94 -9.82 -12.15
C ASN A 88 -12.09 -9.72 -10.61
N LEU A 89 -13.07 -8.97 -10.10
CA LEU A 89 -13.37 -8.83 -8.67
C LEU A 89 -14.60 -9.67 -8.27
N PRO A 90 -14.43 -10.90 -7.76
CA PRO A 90 -15.53 -11.67 -7.22
C PRO A 90 -16.09 -11.09 -5.92
N CYS A 91 -17.25 -11.63 -5.50
CA CYS A 91 -17.84 -11.34 -4.18
C CYS A 91 -16.85 -11.58 -3.03
N GLY A 92 -16.92 -10.73 -2.00
CA GLY A 92 -16.02 -10.77 -0.85
C GLY A 92 -14.75 -9.92 -1.00
N LEU A 93 -14.53 -9.31 -2.17
CA LEU A 93 -13.46 -8.35 -2.41
C LEU A 93 -14.00 -6.93 -2.57
N ASN A 94 -13.14 -5.94 -2.28
CA ASN A 94 -13.46 -4.53 -2.41
C ASN A 94 -12.29 -3.77 -3.06
N GLY A 95 -12.47 -3.34 -4.31
CA GLY A 95 -11.56 -2.42 -4.99
C GLY A 95 -11.99 -0.98 -4.72
N ALA A 96 -11.38 -0.35 -3.72
CA ALA A 96 -11.75 0.99 -3.27
C ALA A 96 -10.87 2.07 -3.91
N LEU A 97 -11.51 3.15 -4.37
CA LEU A 97 -10.89 4.41 -4.79
C LEU A 97 -11.51 5.56 -4.00
#